data_AF-A0A0C3BUL3-F1
#
_entry.id   AF-A0A0C3BUL3-F1
#
_cell.length_a   1.000
_cell.length_b   1.000
_cell.length_c   1.000
_cell.angle_alpha   90.00
_cell.angle_beta   90.00
_cell.angle_gamma   90.00
#
_symmetry.space_group_name_H-M   'P 1'
#
loop_
_entity.id
_entity.type
_entity.pdbx_description
1 polymer ?
#
loop_
_entity_poly.entity_id
_entity_poly.type
_entity_poly.pdbx_seq_one_letter_code
_entity_poly.pdbx_strand_id
1 'polypeptide(L)'
;MTTLVHAAAVESRDGILPPINIPIDLIPEYLTLTGKCRDNDNTALAILYEGGQQVTYGFNECFPRKRDGHPAQMPVLCKAVACYAYPTDDCTGGAILPIGVPLLPGLTIINPFDIGQLLGGSALCRQL
;
A
#
# COMPACT_ATOMS: atom_id res chain seq x y z
N MET A 1 1.76 8.26 -38.75
CA MET A 1 3.06 8.84 -38.37
C MET A 1 3.22 8.53 -36.88
N THR A 2 3.90 7.44 -36.57
CA THR A 2 3.92 6.83 -35.23
C THR A 2 5.17 7.33 -34.52
N THR A 3 5.02 8.26 -33.58
CA THR A 3 6.15 8.79 -32.82
C THR A 3 6.45 7.84 -31.66
N LEU A 4 7.53 7.08 -31.83
CA LEU A 4 8.16 6.27 -30.80
C LEU A 4 8.84 7.22 -29.79
N VAL A 5 8.17 7.56 -28.69
CA VAL A 5 8.79 8.37 -27.64
C VAL A 5 9.51 7.40 -26.70
N HIS A 6 10.84 7.40 -26.82
CA HIS A 6 11.76 6.75 -25.89
C HIS A 6 11.44 7.21 -24.47
N ALA A 7 11.16 6.26 -23.57
CA ALA A 7 11.08 6.51 -22.14
C ALA A 7 12.43 7.07 -21.67
N ALA A 8 12.44 8.34 -21.27
CA ALA A 8 13.58 8.92 -20.58
C ALA A 8 13.69 8.22 -19.22
N ALA A 9 14.71 7.38 -19.07
CA ALA A 9 15.14 6.87 -17.79
C ALA A 9 15.52 8.07 -16.90
N VAL A 10 14.68 8.36 -15.91
CA VAL A 10 15.08 9.25 -14.82
C VAL A 10 16.09 8.46 -13.99
N GLU A 11 17.37 8.82 -14.11
CA GLU A 11 18.45 8.31 -13.26
C GLU A 11 18.15 8.68 -11.80
N SER A 12 17.53 7.75 -11.08
CA SER A 12 17.42 7.81 -9.63
C SER A 12 18.73 7.29 -9.04
N ARG A 13 19.47 8.16 -8.34
CA ARG A 13 20.76 7.84 -7.70
C ARG A 13 20.66 6.84 -6.53
N ASP A 14 19.48 6.26 -6.29
CA ASP A 14 19.26 5.20 -5.31
C ASP A 14 18.36 4.04 -5.83
N GLY A 15 18.27 3.85 -7.16
CA GLY A 15 17.98 2.53 -7.73
C GLY A 15 16.71 1.78 -7.29
N ILE A 16 15.63 2.47 -6.94
CA ILE A 16 14.30 1.84 -6.77
C ILE A 16 13.40 2.40 -7.86
N LEU A 17 13.28 1.66 -8.97
CA LEU A 17 12.22 1.90 -9.94
C LEU A 17 10.88 1.65 -9.24
N PRO A 18 9.86 2.52 -9.42
CA PRO A 18 8.51 2.15 -9.01
C PRO A 18 8.14 0.82 -9.68
N PRO A 19 7.38 -0.06 -9.02
CA PRO A 19 6.86 -1.25 -9.68
C PRO A 19 6.15 -0.81 -10.98
N ILE A 20 6.36 -1.57 -12.06
CA ILE A 20 6.02 -1.19 -13.45
C ILE A 20 4.51 -0.88 -13.65
N ASN A 21 3.68 -1.16 -12.64
CA ASN A 21 2.22 -1.02 -12.68
C ASN A 21 1.68 0.23 -11.95
N ILE A 22 2.51 1.24 -11.68
CA ILE A 22 2.05 2.51 -11.09
C ILE A 22 1.69 3.53 -12.19
N PRO A 23 0.44 4.03 -12.27
CA PRO A 23 0.07 5.13 -13.14
C PRO A 23 0.99 6.33 -12.95
N ILE A 24 1.37 6.98 -14.06
CA ILE A 24 2.37 8.07 -14.06
C ILE A 24 1.95 9.22 -13.13
N ASP A 25 0.65 9.48 -13.06
CA ASP A 25 0.03 10.50 -12.21
C ASP A 25 0.09 10.19 -10.71
N LEU A 26 0.31 8.92 -10.31
CA LEU A 26 0.43 8.49 -8.91
C LEU A 26 1.89 8.28 -8.46
N ILE A 27 2.86 8.49 -9.34
CA ILE A 27 4.29 8.35 -9.01
C ILE A 27 4.70 9.28 -7.86
N PRO A 28 4.31 10.58 -7.83
CA PRO A 28 4.71 11.47 -6.74
C PRO A 28 4.24 10.99 -5.36
N GLU A 29 3.00 10.52 -5.28
CA GLU A 29 2.40 9.99 -4.06
C GLU A 29 3.08 8.68 -3.66
N TYR A 30 3.35 7.79 -4.62
CA TYR A 30 4.07 6.54 -4.36
C TYR A 30 5.48 6.80 -3.78
N LEU A 31 6.23 7.73 -4.38
CA LEU A 31 7.56 8.10 -3.89
C LEU A 31 7.48 8.70 -2.47
N THR A 32 6.44 9.50 -2.19
CA THR A 32 6.22 10.07 -0.85
C THR A 32 5.91 8.98 0.17
N LEU A 33 5.02 8.03 -0.14
CA LEU A 33 4.70 6.90 0.75
C LEU A 33 5.93 6.00 0.98
N THR A 34 6.71 5.74 -0.07
CA THR A 34 7.95 4.95 0.03
C THR A 34 9.01 5.68 0.88
N GLY A 35 9.08 7.01 0.79
CA GLY A 35 9.88 7.84 1.70
C GLY A 35 9.47 7.63 3.16
N LYS A 36 8.17 7.70 3.46
CA LYS A 36 7.64 7.44 4.82
C LYS A 36 7.98 6.04 5.32
N CYS A 37 7.99 5.04 4.45
CA CYS A 37 8.43 3.68 4.80
C CYS A 37 9.90 3.63 5.23
N ARG A 38 10.76 4.44 4.61
CA ARG A 38 12.20 4.48 4.91
C ARG A 38 12.51 5.25 6.19
N ASP A 39 11.72 6.26 6.51
CA ASP A 39 11.96 7.16 7.63
C ASP A 39 11.58 6.54 9.00
N ASN A 40 10.84 5.43 9.02
CA ASN A 40 10.44 4.74 10.25
C ASN A 40 10.42 3.21 10.09
N ASP A 41 11.37 2.54 10.75
CA ASP A 41 11.58 1.10 10.69
C ASP A 41 10.43 0.24 11.26
N ASN A 42 9.59 0.81 12.13
CA ASN A 42 8.43 0.10 12.68
C ASN A 42 7.19 0.21 11.79
N THR A 43 7.28 0.93 10.67
CA THR A 43 6.17 1.05 9.71
C THR A 43 6.03 -0.25 8.93
N ALA A 44 4.86 -0.87 8.99
CA ALA A 44 4.50 -2.01 8.17
C ALA A 44 3.95 -1.56 6.81
N LEU A 45 3.14 -0.50 6.82
CA LEU A 45 2.36 -0.06 5.67
C LEU A 45 2.23 1.47 5.64
N ALA A 46 2.27 2.06 4.45
CA ALA A 46 1.93 3.46 4.22
C ALA A 46 0.76 3.51 3.23
N ILE A 47 -0.30 4.26 3.54
CA ILE A 47 -1.54 4.31 2.75
C ILE A 47 -1.83 5.75 2.35
N LEU A 48 -2.11 5.97 1.07
CA LEU A 48 -2.85 7.13 0.57
C LEU A 48 -4.35 6.82 0.59
N TYR A 49 -5.13 7.66 1.25
CA TYR A 49 -6.59 7.68 1.20
C TYR A 49 -7.07 8.73 0.18
N GLU A 50 -8.29 8.54 -0.31
CA GLU A 50 -8.98 9.53 -1.15
C GLU A 50 -9.00 10.90 -0.46
N GLY A 51 -8.85 11.97 -1.25
CA GLY A 51 -8.69 13.32 -0.70
C GLY A 51 -7.26 13.66 -0.27
N GLY A 52 -6.28 12.76 -0.49
CA GLY A 52 -4.85 13.07 -0.37
C GLY A 52 -4.22 12.75 0.99
N GLN A 53 -4.97 12.15 1.90
CA GLN A 53 -4.46 11.87 3.25
C GLN A 53 -3.49 10.68 3.24
N GLN A 54 -2.25 10.90 3.67
CA GLN A 54 -1.21 9.87 3.72
C GLN A 54 -0.89 9.46 5.15
N VAL A 55 -1.10 8.19 5.49
CA VAL A 55 -0.91 7.69 6.87
C VAL A 55 -0.13 6.39 6.89
N THR A 56 0.73 6.25 7.89
CA THR A 56 1.53 5.07 8.17
C THR A 56 0.88 4.23 9.27
N TYR A 57 1.01 2.92 9.17
CA TYR A 57 0.59 1.96 10.18
C TYR A 57 1.74 1.05 10.56
N GLY A 58 1.87 0.80 11.85
CA GLY A 58 2.80 -0.16 12.41
C GLY A 58 2.33 -1.61 12.27
N PHE A 59 3.18 -2.52 12.72
CA PHE A 59 2.79 -3.93 12.85
C PHE A 59 1.69 -4.09 13.90
N ASN A 60 0.74 -4.99 13.64
CA ASN A 60 -0.42 -5.25 14.49
C ASN A 60 -1.36 -4.05 14.69
N GLU A 61 -1.23 -2.98 13.90
CA GLU A 61 -2.18 -1.87 13.90
C GLU A 61 -3.28 -2.10 12.87
N CYS A 62 -4.52 -1.85 13.29
CA CYS A 62 -5.67 -1.96 12.40
C CYS A 62 -5.65 -0.80 11.42
N PHE A 63 -5.54 -1.11 10.13
CA PHE A 63 -5.72 -0.12 9.08
C PHE A 63 -7.11 -0.29 8.46
N PRO A 64 -8.00 0.71 8.63
CA PRO A 64 -9.35 0.65 8.11
C PRO A 64 -9.36 0.84 6.59
N ARG A 65 -10.38 0.24 5.94
CA ARG A 65 -10.63 0.46 4.50
C ARG A 65 -10.94 1.92 4.20
N LYS A 66 -11.61 2.60 5.14
CA LYS A 66 -11.95 4.01 5.04
C LYS A 66 -11.45 4.76 6.27
N ARG A 67 -10.94 5.96 6.07
CA ARG A 67 -10.71 6.92 7.15
C ARG A 67 -11.58 8.14 6.87
N ASP A 68 -12.40 8.52 7.84
CA ASP A 68 -13.28 9.69 7.74
C ASP A 68 -14.17 9.68 6.48
N GLY A 69 -14.61 8.49 6.06
CA GLY A 69 -15.41 8.29 4.84
C GLY A 69 -14.61 8.17 3.54
N HIS A 70 -13.32 8.51 3.56
CA HIS A 70 -12.42 8.41 2.41
C HIS A 70 -11.85 6.99 2.29
N PRO A 71 -12.09 6.26 1.19
CA PRO A 71 -11.49 4.95 0.98
C PRO A 71 -9.97 5.05 0.79
N ALA A 72 -9.25 3.99 1.18
CA ALA A 72 -7.88 3.81 0.78
C ALA A 72 -7.78 3.84 -0.76
N GLN A 73 -6.67 4.32 -1.30
CA GLN A 73 -6.39 4.35 -2.76
C GLN A 73 -5.08 3.67 -3.12
N MET A 74 -4.07 3.75 -2.26
CA MET A 74 -2.75 3.19 -2.54
C MET A 74 -2.03 2.81 -1.25
N PRO A 75 -2.13 1.55 -0.81
CA PRO A 75 -1.22 0.96 0.16
C PRO A 75 0.15 0.62 -0.46
N VAL A 76 1.21 0.95 0.27
CA VAL A 76 2.61 0.60 0.00
C VAL A 76 3.14 -0.19 1.20
N LEU A 77 3.62 -1.40 0.94
CA LEU A 77 4.20 -2.27 1.97
C LEU A 77 5.64 -1.87 2.25
N CYS A 78 5.90 -1.45 3.48
CA CYS A 78 7.22 -0.96 3.89
C CYS A 78 8.18 -2.11 4.25
N LYS A 79 7.63 -3.23 4.73
CA LYS A 79 8.36 -4.42 5.18
C LYS A 79 7.64 -5.69 4.69
N ALA A 80 8.33 -6.82 4.78
CA ALA A 80 7.70 -8.11 4.52
C ALA A 80 6.69 -8.44 5.62
N VAL A 81 5.44 -8.68 5.26
CA VAL A 81 4.34 -8.88 6.23
C VAL A 81 3.36 -9.95 5.77
N ALA A 82 2.71 -10.58 6.75
CA ALA A 82 1.46 -11.32 6.55
C ALA A 82 0.30 -10.42 6.97
N CYS A 83 -0.61 -10.12 6.04
CA CYS A 83 -1.79 -9.30 6.35
C CYS A 83 -3.05 -10.17 6.48
N TYR A 84 -3.87 -9.84 7.47
CA TYR A 84 -5.04 -10.57 7.90
C TYR A 84 -6.26 -9.69 7.66
N ALA A 85 -7.16 -10.17 6.81
CA ALA A 85 -8.44 -9.57 6.46
C ALA A 85 -9.41 -9.55 7.64
N TYR A 86 -10.19 -8.49 7.85
CA TYR A 86 -11.27 -8.42 8.84
C TYR A 86 -12.55 -7.87 8.21
N PRO A 87 -13.75 -8.30 8.67
CA PRO A 87 -15.02 -7.90 8.07
C PRO A 87 -15.44 -6.46 8.39
N THR A 88 -15.01 -5.95 9.53
CA THR A 88 -15.36 -4.61 10.02
C THR A 88 -14.21 -3.63 9.78
N ASP A 89 -14.46 -2.32 9.88
CA ASP A 89 -13.40 -1.30 9.70
C ASP A 89 -12.48 -1.17 10.93
N ASP A 90 -12.89 -1.70 12.09
CA ASP A 90 -12.15 -1.66 13.37
C ASP A 90 -11.38 -2.96 13.68
N CYS A 91 -11.24 -3.84 12.68
CA CYS A 91 -10.60 -5.16 12.80
C CYS A 91 -11.20 -6.05 13.91
N THR A 92 -12.51 -5.98 14.12
CA THR A 92 -13.26 -6.86 15.02
C THR A 92 -13.94 -8.00 14.25
N GLY A 93 -14.52 -8.96 14.97
CA GLY A 93 -15.26 -10.08 14.34
C GLY A 93 -14.41 -11.24 13.81
N GLY A 94 -13.10 -11.24 14.07
CA GLY A 94 -12.19 -12.31 13.68
C GLY A 94 -11.70 -12.19 12.23
N ALA A 95 -10.52 -12.76 11.95
CA ALA A 95 -9.92 -12.68 10.63
C ALA A 95 -10.65 -13.57 9.61
N ILE A 96 -10.82 -13.07 8.38
CA ILE A 96 -11.41 -13.80 7.25
C ILE A 96 -10.34 -14.65 6.55
N LEU A 97 -10.70 -15.87 6.13
CA LEU A 97 -9.85 -16.78 5.36
C LEU A 97 -9.78 -16.40 3.86
N PRO A 98 -8.66 -16.67 3.15
CA PRO A 98 -7.44 -17.32 3.63
C PRO A 98 -6.53 -16.37 4.42
N ILE A 99 -5.92 -16.92 5.46
CA ILE A 99 -5.15 -16.17 6.45
C ILE A 99 -3.72 -15.93 5.94
N GLY A 100 -3.28 -14.66 5.92
CA GLY A 100 -1.85 -14.31 5.93
C GLY A 100 -1.10 -14.62 4.64
N VAL A 101 -1.47 -13.96 3.54
CA VAL A 101 -0.65 -13.97 2.33
C VAL A 101 0.66 -13.21 2.63
N PRO A 102 1.84 -13.83 2.46
CA PRO A 102 3.10 -13.13 2.64
C PRO A 102 3.29 -12.13 1.50
N LEU A 103 3.48 -10.86 1.86
CA LEU A 103 3.70 -9.77 0.93
C LEU A 103 5.11 -9.22 1.13
N LEU A 104 5.81 -8.96 0.03
CA LEU A 104 7.16 -8.42 0.01
C LEU A 104 7.16 -6.89 0.09
N PRO A 105 8.23 -6.27 0.64
CA PRO A 105 8.35 -4.81 0.69
C PRO A 105 8.40 -4.20 -0.72
N GLY A 106 7.94 -2.95 -0.84
CA GLY A 106 7.86 -2.23 -2.11
C GLY A 106 6.68 -2.64 -2.99
N LEU A 107 5.92 -3.67 -2.60
CA LEU A 107 4.64 -3.96 -3.23
C LEU A 107 3.69 -2.78 -2.99
N THR A 108 3.27 -2.21 -4.11
CA THR A 108 2.25 -1.16 -4.15
C THR A 108 1.06 -1.72 -4.87
N ILE A 109 -0.10 -1.50 -4.29
CA ILE A 109 -1.33 -2.00 -4.86
C ILE A 109 -2.23 -0.80 -5.08
N ILE A 110 -2.46 -0.50 -6.34
CA ILE A 110 -3.24 0.64 -6.77
C ILE A 110 -4.64 0.15 -7.06
N ASN A 111 -5.63 0.91 -6.60
CA ASN A 111 -7.03 0.50 -6.54
C ASN A 111 -7.28 -0.62 -5.51
N PRO A 112 -7.45 -0.27 -4.23
CA PRO A 112 -7.64 -1.23 -3.17
C PRO A 112 -9.08 -1.75 -3.14
N PHE A 113 -9.89 -1.54 -4.18
CA PHE A 113 -11.03 -2.43 -4.43
C PHE A 113 -10.55 -3.86 -4.81
N ASP A 114 -9.36 -4.00 -5.39
CA ASP A 114 -8.78 -5.31 -5.71
C ASP A 114 -8.19 -5.99 -4.47
N ILE A 115 -7.53 -5.23 -3.57
CA ILE A 115 -7.28 -5.71 -2.19
C ILE A 115 -8.57 -5.83 -1.40
N GLY A 116 -9.55 -4.97 -1.61
CA GLY A 116 -10.83 -5.01 -0.91
C GLY A 116 -11.57 -6.33 -1.18
N GLN A 117 -11.32 -6.95 -2.33
CA GLN A 117 -11.70 -8.33 -2.63
C GLN A 117 -10.75 -9.37 -2.01
N LEU A 118 -9.43 -9.12 -1.98
CA LEU A 118 -8.44 -10.05 -1.42
C LEU A 118 -8.41 -10.09 0.14
N LEU A 119 -8.66 -8.97 0.79
CA LEU A 119 -8.64 -8.73 2.24
C LEU A 119 -10.01 -8.38 2.82
N GLY A 120 -11.08 -8.31 2.01
CA GLY A 120 -12.47 -8.28 2.48
C GLY A 120 -12.93 -7.10 3.36
N GLY A 121 -12.03 -6.20 3.80
CA GLY A 121 -12.31 -5.16 4.80
C GLY A 121 -11.06 -4.43 5.29
N SER A 122 -11.02 -4.12 6.59
CA SER A 122 -9.79 -3.65 7.24
C SER A 122 -8.78 -4.79 7.33
N ALA A 123 -7.53 -4.48 7.66
CA ALA A 123 -6.57 -5.54 7.91
C ALA A 123 -5.58 -5.20 9.03
N LEU A 124 -4.96 -6.27 9.53
CA LEU A 124 -3.84 -6.24 10.45
C LEU A 124 -2.65 -6.89 9.78
N CYS A 125 -1.51 -6.21 9.68
CA CYS A 125 -0.29 -6.78 9.13
C CYS A 125 0.66 -7.17 10.27
N ARG A 126 1.18 -8.39 10.20
CA ARG A 126 2.17 -8.93 11.11
C ARG A 126 3.50 -9.06 10.40
N GLN A 127 4.58 -8.89 11.15
CA GLN A 127 5.91 -9.19 10.66
C GLN A 127 6.02 -10.69 10.35
N LEU A 128 6.65 -11.01 9.21
CA LEU A 128 7.01 -12.38 8.83
C LEU A 128 8.27 -12.85 9.57
#